data_AF-A0AAV2BPI9-F1
#
_entry.id   AF-A0AAV2BPI9-F1
#
_cell.length_a   1.000
_cell.length_b   1.000
_cell.length_c   1.000
_cell.angle_alpha   90.00
_cell.angle_beta   90.00
_cell.angle_gamma   90.00
#
_symmetry.space_group_name_H-M   'P 1'
#
loop_
_entity.id
_entity.type
_entity.pdbx_description
1 polymer ?
#
loop_
_entity_poly.entity_id
_entity_poly.type
_entity_poly.pdbx_seq_one_letter_code
_entity_poly.pdbx_strand_id
1 'polypeptide(L)'
;MGSVLSVVGYYSSRAYRHLLGFPQKSFTFSSKSVAQLLLEYKDLNAVGGKYFYIQLLSEIKNAVLSDDVGMFKTLSSVLNYVIASESSEVMKNYEETALEAVGKINLITLACKAAAEKTLDYLLLNPIVNCFLPFQRDRNDLLPEEEDEESHNAIYYAIRSNVTSLLEILIDKWPNSYFKDTQKLDDVLSKAFNELLIRNVLLKKDMELYVKKKLVDLRFFNDSSSEDQNPDNPKDLLLRIEFVLEKIDFIVTNYCHGKNELDEQFLLTAKYVARNIHTLKTLKSKLKCIYDRLPWEEMEFCLIVFIQFCLKPFRCESFIYFVLNKERLFSHLKNFSNRLEHIKEELTTLNISKVKNKNSIRKEVIKKEEDKLFEDLYNDFGEMRDIYTLEKIAKYTDIALSADPGEKMGHLLITRALQVMGEHLNNTSSSPKLSDTAADFLFSILPRNLKDVIKSLRNSLSHLEAFRLRCEFDENANAFFADIQADIAKIKSAIVDITVRKCNNVILTMHDNYAD
;
A
#
# COMPACT_ATOMS: atom_id res chain seq x y z
N MET A 1 25.50 4.20 -41.70
CA MET A 1 25.16 2.91 -42.35
C MET A 1 24.72 1.96 -41.26
N GLY A 2 23.44 1.58 -41.25
CA GLY A 2 22.84 0.69 -40.26
C GLY A 2 21.48 0.28 -40.78
N SER A 3 21.40 -0.99 -41.17
CA SER A 3 20.37 -1.63 -41.99
C SER A 3 19.02 -1.76 -41.29
N VAL A 4 17.98 -1.35 -42.02
CA VAL A 4 16.56 -1.66 -41.80
C VAL A 4 16.34 -3.15 -42.13
N LEU A 5 15.95 -3.95 -41.13
CA LEU A 5 15.40 -5.28 -41.37
C LEU A 5 13.87 -5.21 -41.31
N SER A 6 13.28 -5.35 -42.50
CA SER A 6 11.85 -5.50 -42.73
C SER A 6 11.34 -6.79 -42.12
N VAL A 7 10.32 -6.70 -41.26
CA VAL A 7 9.43 -7.83 -41.00
C VAL A 7 8.27 -7.70 -41.97
N VAL A 8 8.39 -8.40 -43.10
CA VAL A 8 7.28 -8.67 -44.01
C VAL A 8 6.37 -9.68 -43.32
N GLY A 9 5.30 -9.19 -42.70
CA GLY A 9 4.20 -10.04 -42.26
C GLY A 9 3.49 -10.60 -43.49
N TYR A 10 3.51 -11.93 -43.62
CA TYR A 10 2.76 -12.66 -44.64
C TYR A 10 1.26 -12.43 -44.45
N TYR A 11 0.66 -11.57 -45.26
CA TYR A 11 -0.78 -11.46 -45.37
C TYR A 11 -1.35 -12.68 -46.11
N SER A 12 -2.38 -13.29 -45.54
CA SER A 12 -3.24 -14.27 -46.21
C SER A 12 -3.81 -13.66 -47.50
N SER A 13 -3.38 -14.19 -48.64
CA SER A 13 -3.72 -13.77 -50.00
C SER A 13 -5.18 -14.05 -50.42
N ARG A 14 -6.07 -14.37 -49.48
CA ARG A 14 -7.50 -14.61 -49.74
C ARG A 14 -8.40 -13.37 -49.61
N ALA A 15 -8.01 -12.33 -48.86
CA ALA A 15 -8.86 -11.16 -48.65
C ALA A 15 -8.97 -10.21 -49.87
N TYR A 16 -8.05 -10.32 -50.84
CA TYR A 16 -7.97 -9.38 -51.96
C TYR A 16 -8.83 -9.72 -53.19
N ARG A 17 -9.46 -10.91 -53.27
CA ARG A 17 -10.13 -11.34 -54.51
C ARG A 17 -11.54 -10.78 -54.75
N HIS A 18 -12.19 -10.19 -53.75
CA HIS A 18 -13.55 -9.63 -53.91
C HIS A 18 -13.60 -8.10 -54.10
N LEU A 19 -12.45 -7.42 -54.14
CA LEU A 19 -12.37 -5.95 -54.13
C LEU A 19 -12.08 -5.29 -55.50
N LEU A 20 -11.98 -6.05 -56.59
CA LEU A 20 -11.73 -5.50 -57.93
C LEU A 20 -13.05 -5.25 -58.66
N GLY A 21 -13.62 -4.05 -58.50
CA GLY A 21 -14.79 -3.65 -59.30
C GLY A 21 -15.27 -2.20 -59.19
N PHE A 22 -14.95 -1.46 -58.12
CA PHE A 22 -15.38 -0.06 -57.98
C PHE A 22 -14.23 0.84 -57.50
N PRO A 23 -14.09 2.07 -58.04
CA PRO A 23 -13.00 2.97 -57.66
C PRO A 23 -13.11 3.32 -56.16
N GLN A 24 -12.12 2.92 -55.37
CA GLN A 24 -12.02 3.27 -53.96
C GLN A 24 -11.84 4.78 -53.83
N LYS A 25 -12.91 5.49 -53.45
CA LYS A 25 -12.81 6.89 -53.01
C LYS A 25 -12.04 6.88 -51.68
N SER A 26 -10.82 7.42 -51.68
CA SER A 26 -10.05 7.68 -50.46
C SER A 26 -10.54 9.00 -49.86
N PHE A 27 -10.95 8.96 -48.60
CA PHE A 27 -11.36 10.14 -47.83
C PHE A 27 -10.16 10.68 -47.07
N THR A 28 -9.97 12.00 -47.11
CA THR A 28 -8.97 12.68 -46.29
C THR A 28 -9.61 13.13 -44.99
N PHE A 29 -9.12 12.64 -43.85
CA PHE A 29 -9.64 13.03 -42.53
C PHE A 29 -8.78 14.11 -41.86
N SER A 30 -7.50 14.16 -42.20
CA SER A 30 -6.54 15.12 -41.64
C SER A 30 -7.00 16.56 -41.85
N SER A 31 -6.85 17.40 -40.81
CA SER A 31 -7.16 18.83 -40.80
C SER A 31 -8.62 19.22 -41.12
N LYS A 32 -9.56 18.27 -41.18
CA LYS A 32 -10.98 18.56 -41.36
C LYS A 32 -11.69 18.71 -40.02
N SER A 33 -12.62 19.66 -39.94
CA SER A 33 -13.50 19.80 -38.79
C SER A 33 -14.62 18.76 -38.80
N VAL A 34 -15.24 18.52 -37.64
CA VAL A 34 -16.43 17.65 -37.53
C VAL A 34 -17.49 18.05 -38.58
N ALA A 35 -17.79 19.34 -38.72
CA ALA A 35 -18.80 19.83 -39.65
C ALA A 35 -18.49 19.48 -41.12
N GLN A 36 -17.22 19.55 -41.53
CA GLN A 36 -16.80 19.19 -42.88
C GLN A 36 -16.95 17.69 -43.15
N LEU A 37 -16.53 16.85 -42.19
CA LEU A 37 -16.67 15.40 -42.30
C LEU A 37 -18.14 14.95 -42.33
N LEU A 38 -19.00 15.61 -41.55
CA LEU A 38 -20.43 15.31 -41.55
C LEU A 38 -21.12 15.72 -42.86
N LEU A 39 -20.69 16.83 -43.47
CA LEU A 39 -21.22 17.25 -44.77
C LEU A 39 -20.78 16.26 -45.87
N GLU A 40 -19.51 15.87 -45.87
CA GLU A 40 -19.01 14.85 -46.79
C GLU A 40 -19.73 13.51 -46.65
N TYR A 41 -20.07 13.12 -45.42
CA TYR A 41 -20.83 11.89 -45.15
C TYR A 41 -22.26 11.95 -45.70
N LYS A 42 -22.98 13.05 -45.46
CA LYS A 42 -24.37 13.24 -45.91
C LYS A 42 -24.54 13.19 -47.43
N ASP A 43 -23.50 13.56 -48.17
CA ASP A 43 -23.49 13.54 -49.62
C ASP A 43 -23.19 12.14 -50.21
N LEU A 44 -22.99 11.11 -49.38
CA LEU A 44 -22.69 9.75 -49.82
C LEU A 44 -23.95 8.92 -50.02
N ASN A 45 -23.89 8.02 -51.01
CA ASN A 45 -24.83 6.92 -51.12
C ASN A 45 -24.43 5.76 -50.16
N ALA A 46 -25.30 4.75 -50.04
CA ALA A 46 -25.08 3.63 -49.11
C ALA A 46 -23.71 2.92 -49.29
N VAL A 47 -23.19 2.83 -50.52
CA VAL A 47 -21.88 2.22 -50.82
C VAL A 47 -20.74 3.14 -50.34
N GLY A 48 -20.84 4.45 -50.64
CA GLY A 48 -19.87 5.44 -50.20
C GLY A 48 -19.82 5.58 -48.68
N GLY A 49 -20.98 5.60 -48.02
CA GLY A 49 -21.09 5.64 -46.55
C GLY A 49 -20.42 4.43 -45.90
N LYS A 50 -20.57 3.24 -46.49
CA LYS A 50 -19.89 2.03 -46.03
C LYS A 50 -18.36 2.14 -46.06
N TYR A 51 -17.81 2.63 -47.17
CA TYR A 51 -16.35 2.83 -47.28
C TYR A 51 -15.85 3.96 -46.36
N PHE A 52 -16.66 5.01 -46.18
CA PHE A 52 -16.37 6.08 -45.24
C PHE A 52 -16.29 5.53 -43.81
N TYR A 53 -17.24 4.69 -43.41
CA TYR A 53 -17.24 4.03 -42.10
C TYR A 53 -15.96 3.22 -41.87
N ILE A 54 -15.54 2.38 -42.83
CA ILE A 54 -14.31 1.57 -42.72
C ILE A 54 -13.06 2.45 -42.56
N GLN A 55 -12.95 3.52 -43.35
CA GLN A 55 -11.81 4.44 -43.26
C GLN A 55 -11.85 5.24 -41.95
N LEU A 56 -13.03 5.67 -41.49
CA LEU A 56 -13.20 6.33 -40.20
C LEU A 56 -12.70 5.47 -39.04
N LEU A 57 -13.05 4.18 -39.00
CA LEU A 57 -12.55 3.26 -37.97
C LEU A 57 -11.03 3.07 -38.04
N SER A 58 -10.47 3.01 -39.25
CA SER A 58 -9.03 2.92 -39.46
C SER A 58 -8.29 4.17 -38.98
N GLU A 59 -8.86 5.36 -39.22
CA GLU A 59 -8.29 6.62 -38.73
C GLU A 59 -8.43 6.77 -37.21
N ILE A 60 -9.52 6.28 -36.61
CA ILE A 60 -9.66 6.22 -35.15
C ILE A 60 -8.54 5.34 -34.56
N LYS A 61 -8.29 4.16 -35.15
CA LYS A 61 -7.18 3.28 -34.75
C LYS A 61 -5.83 4.00 -34.85
N ASN A 62 -5.57 4.72 -35.94
CA ASN A 62 -4.33 5.47 -36.14
C ASN A 62 -4.17 6.62 -35.13
N ALA A 63 -5.26 7.33 -34.80
CA ALA A 63 -5.26 8.38 -33.79
C ALA A 63 -4.89 7.82 -32.40
N VAL A 64 -5.40 6.63 -32.04
CA VAL A 64 -4.98 5.95 -30.79
C VAL A 64 -3.51 5.56 -30.83
N LEU A 65 -3.04 4.96 -31.91
CA LEU A 65 -1.64 4.54 -32.05
C LEU A 65 -0.63 5.71 -31.99
N SER A 66 -1.06 6.92 -32.34
CA SER A 66 -0.24 8.14 -32.32
C SER A 66 -0.46 9.02 -31.08
N ASP A 67 -1.34 8.60 -30.17
CA ASP A 67 -1.81 9.38 -29.02
C ASP A 67 -2.35 10.79 -29.38
N ASP A 68 -2.91 10.94 -30.59
CA ASP A 68 -3.53 12.18 -31.04
C ASP A 68 -4.97 12.28 -30.52
N VAL A 69 -5.09 12.73 -29.27
CA VAL A 69 -6.38 12.89 -28.59
C VAL A 69 -7.31 13.91 -29.30
N GLY A 70 -6.76 14.88 -30.04
CA GLY A 70 -7.54 15.90 -30.73
C GLY A 70 -8.23 15.33 -31.97
N MET A 71 -7.46 14.57 -32.77
CA MET A 71 -8.01 13.84 -33.92
C MET A 71 -8.97 12.76 -33.45
N PHE A 72 -8.62 12.00 -32.41
CA PHE A 72 -9.48 10.98 -31.83
C PHE A 72 -10.86 11.54 -31.44
N LYS A 73 -10.90 12.67 -30.70
CA LYS A 73 -12.15 13.36 -30.34
C LYS A 73 -13.02 13.72 -31.54
N THR A 74 -12.39 14.25 -32.58
CA THR A 74 -13.07 14.67 -33.82
C THR A 74 -13.70 13.46 -34.50
N LEU A 75 -12.94 12.38 -34.68
CA LEU A 75 -13.39 11.17 -35.34
C LEU A 75 -14.45 10.40 -34.52
N SER A 76 -14.31 10.31 -33.20
CA SER A 76 -15.34 9.69 -32.34
C SER A 76 -16.68 10.43 -32.42
N SER A 77 -16.64 11.76 -32.53
CA SER A 77 -17.87 12.56 -32.69
C SER A 77 -18.56 12.28 -34.03
N VAL A 78 -17.77 12.14 -35.10
CA VAL A 78 -18.28 11.76 -36.43
C VAL A 78 -18.84 10.33 -36.40
N LEU A 79 -18.16 9.39 -35.75
CA LEU A 79 -18.61 8.01 -35.61
C LEU A 79 -19.98 7.93 -34.92
N ASN A 80 -20.14 8.63 -33.79
CA ASN A 80 -21.40 8.66 -33.07
C ASN A 80 -22.55 9.25 -33.89
N TYR A 81 -22.26 10.24 -34.73
CA TYR A 81 -23.25 10.77 -35.67
C TYR A 81 -23.66 9.72 -36.70
N VAL A 82 -22.69 9.07 -37.36
CA VAL A 82 -22.95 8.04 -38.37
C VAL A 82 -23.81 6.91 -37.80
N ILE A 83 -23.47 6.41 -36.61
CA ILE A 83 -24.24 5.37 -35.92
C ILE A 83 -25.68 5.84 -35.63
N ALA A 84 -25.86 7.10 -35.22
CA ALA A 84 -27.17 7.64 -34.89
C ALA A 84 -28.02 8.03 -36.10
N SER A 85 -27.40 8.29 -37.26
CA SER A 85 -28.10 8.76 -38.46
C SER A 85 -28.65 7.64 -39.33
N GLU A 86 -28.09 6.44 -39.24
CA GLU A 86 -28.43 5.31 -40.11
C GLU A 86 -29.47 4.37 -39.48
N SER A 87 -30.18 3.63 -40.33
CA SER A 87 -31.09 2.58 -39.85
C SER A 87 -30.29 1.38 -39.32
N SER A 88 -30.90 0.61 -38.40
CA SER A 88 -30.27 -0.59 -37.82
C SER A 88 -29.82 -1.61 -38.88
N GLU A 89 -30.54 -1.73 -40.00
CA GLU A 89 -30.18 -2.64 -41.10
C GLU A 89 -28.94 -2.16 -41.87
N VAL A 90 -28.85 -0.85 -42.14
CA VAL A 90 -27.69 -0.25 -42.81
C VAL A 90 -26.45 -0.33 -41.93
N MET A 91 -26.59 -0.02 -40.63
CA MET A 91 -25.48 -0.12 -39.69
C MET A 91 -24.96 -1.55 -39.56
N LYS A 92 -25.84 -2.55 -39.49
CA LYS A 92 -25.42 -3.94 -39.44
C LYS A 92 -24.55 -4.34 -40.64
N ASN A 93 -24.93 -3.90 -41.84
CA ASN A 93 -24.13 -4.12 -43.06
C ASN A 93 -22.76 -3.41 -42.98
N TYR A 94 -22.71 -2.19 -42.43
CA TYR A 94 -21.47 -1.44 -42.24
C TYR A 94 -20.55 -2.14 -41.25
N GLU A 95 -21.08 -2.58 -40.12
CA GLU A 95 -20.35 -3.28 -39.06
C GLU A 95 -19.82 -4.64 -39.51
N GLU A 96 -20.64 -5.46 -40.20
CA GLU A 96 -20.21 -6.76 -40.74
C GLU A 96 -19.08 -6.61 -41.76
N THR A 97 -19.20 -5.66 -42.69
CA THR A 97 -18.14 -5.39 -43.68
C THR A 97 -16.89 -4.83 -43.00
N ALA A 98 -17.05 -3.96 -42.00
CA ALA A 98 -15.92 -3.40 -41.26
C ALA A 98 -15.20 -4.46 -40.41
N LEU A 99 -15.92 -5.44 -39.86
CA LEU A 99 -15.33 -6.55 -39.13
C LEU A 99 -14.39 -7.35 -40.04
N GLU A 100 -14.80 -7.65 -41.28
CA GLU A 100 -13.97 -8.36 -42.25
C GLU A 100 -12.72 -7.55 -42.67
N ALA A 101 -12.85 -6.22 -42.77
CA ALA A 101 -11.79 -5.34 -43.28
C ALA A 101 -10.78 -4.90 -42.22
N VAL A 102 -11.25 -4.55 -41.02
CA VAL A 102 -10.47 -3.87 -39.97
C VAL A 102 -10.28 -4.76 -38.73
N GLY A 103 -11.11 -5.80 -38.57
CA GLY A 103 -11.09 -6.68 -37.41
C GLY A 103 -11.77 -6.06 -36.18
N LYS A 104 -11.81 -6.84 -35.09
CA LYS A 104 -12.32 -6.37 -33.79
C LYS A 104 -11.22 -5.56 -33.10
N ILE A 105 -11.54 -4.34 -32.69
CA ILE A 105 -10.60 -3.47 -31.98
C ILE A 105 -11.16 -3.12 -30.61
N ASN A 106 -10.45 -3.50 -29.56
CA ASN A 106 -10.62 -2.95 -28.23
C ASN A 106 -9.68 -1.73 -28.11
N LEU A 107 -10.23 -0.52 -28.10
CA LEU A 107 -9.47 0.72 -28.07
C LEU A 107 -8.72 0.92 -26.74
N ILE A 108 -9.21 0.35 -25.63
CA ILE A 108 -8.53 0.39 -24.32
C ILE A 108 -7.26 -0.45 -24.40
N THR A 109 -7.38 -1.71 -24.87
CA THR A 109 -6.21 -2.59 -25.04
C THR A 109 -5.21 -2.02 -26.04
N LEU A 110 -5.70 -1.43 -27.15
CA LEU A 110 -4.85 -0.78 -28.14
C LEU A 110 -4.09 0.42 -27.56
N ALA A 111 -4.76 1.27 -26.78
CA ALA A 111 -4.12 2.42 -26.13
C ALA A 111 -3.05 1.97 -25.13
N CYS A 112 -3.31 0.94 -24.34
CA CYS A 112 -2.32 0.35 -23.44
C CYS A 112 -1.11 -0.21 -24.19
N LYS A 113 -1.36 -0.92 -25.31
CA LYS A 113 -0.31 -1.51 -26.15
C LYS A 113 0.59 -0.46 -26.82
N ALA A 114 0.03 0.68 -27.20
CA ALA A 114 0.76 1.80 -27.79
C ALA A 114 1.33 2.80 -26.77
N ALA A 115 1.06 2.59 -25.47
CA ALA A 115 1.35 3.55 -24.41
C ALA A 115 0.73 4.95 -24.65
N ALA A 116 -0.47 4.99 -25.24
CA ALA A 116 -1.20 6.20 -25.60
C ALA A 116 -1.99 6.76 -24.39
N GLU A 117 -1.27 7.43 -23.49
CA GLU A 117 -1.78 7.89 -22.19
C GLU A 117 -2.94 8.89 -22.30
N LYS A 118 -2.82 9.90 -23.17
CA LYS A 118 -3.83 10.96 -23.30
C LYS A 118 -5.13 10.41 -23.88
N THR A 119 -4.99 9.50 -24.84
CA THR A 119 -6.12 8.85 -25.49
C THR A 119 -6.82 7.89 -24.54
N LEU A 120 -6.06 7.10 -23.77
CA LEU A 120 -6.62 6.22 -22.73
C LEU A 120 -7.40 7.03 -21.69
N ASP A 121 -6.83 8.15 -21.22
CA ASP A 121 -7.49 8.99 -20.24
C ASP A 121 -8.84 9.52 -20.75
N TYR A 122 -8.86 10.00 -21.99
CA TYR A 122 -10.09 10.47 -22.62
C TYR A 122 -11.10 9.33 -22.86
N LEU A 123 -10.64 8.15 -23.29
CA LEU A 123 -11.45 6.95 -23.48
C LEU A 123 -12.17 6.53 -22.20
N LEU A 124 -11.50 6.62 -21.04
CA LEU A 124 -12.05 6.21 -19.75
C LEU A 124 -12.91 7.31 -19.08
N LEU A 125 -12.60 8.58 -19.31
CA LEU A 125 -13.39 9.70 -18.77
C LEU A 125 -14.71 9.94 -19.51
N ASN A 126 -14.76 9.75 -20.83
CA ASN A 126 -15.94 10.11 -21.62
C ASN A 126 -16.88 8.91 -21.86
N PRO A 127 -18.11 8.90 -21.29
CA PRO A 127 -19.02 7.76 -21.40
C PRO A 127 -19.66 7.61 -22.78
N ILE A 128 -19.55 8.64 -23.65
CA ILE A 128 -20.19 8.67 -24.97
C ILE A 128 -19.29 8.04 -26.05
N VAL A 129 -18.02 7.78 -25.74
CA VAL A 129 -17.06 7.23 -26.70
C VAL A 129 -17.21 5.72 -26.76
N ASN A 130 -17.35 5.17 -27.97
CA ASN A 130 -17.35 3.74 -28.19
C ASN A 130 -15.92 3.16 -27.98
N CYS A 131 -15.78 2.19 -27.09
CA CYS A 131 -14.50 1.55 -26.79
C CYS A 131 -14.21 0.32 -27.66
N PHE A 132 -15.24 -0.22 -28.34
CA PHE A 132 -15.15 -1.43 -29.15
C PHE A 132 -15.51 -1.09 -30.58
N LEU A 133 -14.67 -1.46 -31.54
CA LEU A 133 -14.96 -1.28 -32.96
C LEU A 133 -14.98 -2.66 -33.64
N PRO A 134 -15.79 -2.87 -34.69
CA PRO A 134 -16.73 -1.91 -35.29
C PRO A 134 -18.08 -1.80 -34.57
N PHE A 135 -18.35 -2.63 -33.57
CA PHE A 135 -19.66 -2.76 -32.92
C PHE A 135 -19.88 -1.81 -31.76
N GLN A 136 -21.09 -1.31 -31.56
CA GLN A 136 -21.44 -0.64 -30.31
C GLN A 136 -21.65 -1.66 -29.19
N ARG A 137 -20.92 -1.49 -28.08
CA ARG A 137 -21.09 -2.29 -26.86
C ARG A 137 -21.39 -1.37 -25.69
N ASP A 138 -22.25 -1.81 -24.78
CA ASP A 138 -22.50 -1.07 -23.54
C ASP A 138 -21.20 -1.01 -22.72
N ARG A 139 -20.92 0.17 -22.17
CA ARG A 139 -19.80 0.40 -21.26
C ARG A 139 -19.90 -0.45 -19.99
N ASN A 140 -21.11 -0.89 -19.63
CA ASN A 140 -21.37 -1.82 -18.54
C ASN A 140 -20.78 -3.22 -18.77
N ASP A 141 -20.61 -3.62 -20.03
CA ASP A 141 -20.13 -4.95 -20.41
C ASP A 141 -18.59 -5.02 -20.52
N LEU A 142 -17.88 -3.96 -20.13
CA LEU A 142 -16.42 -3.88 -20.22
C LEU A 142 -15.75 -4.66 -19.10
N LEU A 143 -15.06 -5.74 -19.46
CA LEU A 143 -14.30 -6.59 -18.55
C LEU A 143 -12.78 -6.37 -18.73
N PRO A 144 -12.02 -6.09 -17.66
CA PRO A 144 -10.56 -5.98 -17.72
C PRO A 144 -9.85 -7.26 -18.18
N GLU A 145 -10.51 -8.41 -18.05
CA GLU A 145 -10.01 -9.72 -18.42
C GLU A 145 -10.12 -10.00 -19.92
N GLU A 146 -10.75 -9.12 -20.72
CA GLU A 146 -10.86 -9.34 -22.16
C GLU A 146 -9.48 -9.32 -22.84
N GLU A 147 -9.15 -10.45 -23.45
CA GLU A 147 -7.90 -10.67 -24.16
C GLU A 147 -8.06 -10.30 -25.65
N ASP A 148 -6.97 -9.79 -26.24
CA ASP A 148 -6.88 -9.55 -27.68
C ASP A 148 -6.47 -10.82 -28.45
N GLU A 149 -6.20 -10.68 -29.75
CA GLU A 149 -5.75 -11.78 -30.61
C GLU A 149 -4.41 -12.41 -30.17
N GLU A 150 -3.62 -11.72 -29.35
CA GLU A 150 -2.38 -12.22 -28.76
C GLU A 150 -2.61 -12.87 -27.38
N SER A 151 -3.86 -13.04 -26.96
CA SER A 151 -4.27 -13.58 -25.67
C SER A 151 -3.79 -12.74 -24.47
N HIS A 152 -3.64 -11.42 -24.66
CA HIS A 152 -3.25 -10.50 -23.58
C HIS A 152 -4.32 -9.42 -23.37
N ASN A 153 -4.47 -8.99 -22.11
CA ASN A 153 -5.43 -7.96 -21.75
C ASN A 153 -4.78 -6.56 -21.60
N ALA A 154 -5.61 -5.54 -21.37
CA ALA A 154 -5.14 -4.16 -21.25
C ALA A 154 -4.17 -3.94 -20.07
N ILE A 155 -4.34 -4.66 -18.96
CA ILE A 155 -3.49 -4.57 -17.77
C ILE A 155 -2.09 -5.11 -18.07
N TYR A 156 -1.99 -6.24 -18.79
CA TYR A 156 -0.71 -6.79 -19.27
C TYR A 156 0.06 -5.76 -20.09
N TYR A 157 -0.59 -5.12 -21.07
CA TYR A 157 0.08 -4.13 -21.91
C TYR A 157 0.44 -2.86 -21.14
N ALA A 158 -0.42 -2.43 -20.21
CA ALA A 158 -0.11 -1.30 -19.34
C ALA A 158 1.16 -1.56 -18.52
N ILE A 159 1.31 -2.76 -17.95
CA ILE A 159 2.55 -3.13 -17.23
C ILE A 159 3.75 -3.16 -18.18
N ARG A 160 3.62 -3.84 -19.32
CA ARG A 160 4.67 -3.99 -20.33
C ARG A 160 5.19 -2.66 -20.88
N SER A 161 4.35 -1.63 -20.93
CA SER A 161 4.71 -0.29 -21.40
C SER A 161 5.81 0.39 -20.56
N ASN A 162 5.99 -0.04 -19.29
CA ASN A 162 6.83 0.64 -18.29
C ASN A 162 6.45 2.11 -18.01
N VAL A 163 5.19 2.49 -18.28
CA VAL A 163 4.63 3.79 -17.93
C VAL A 163 3.67 3.61 -16.75
N THR A 164 4.07 4.02 -15.55
CA THR A 164 3.29 3.81 -14.32
C THR A 164 1.96 4.56 -14.35
N SER A 165 1.93 5.79 -14.89
CA SER A 165 0.73 6.62 -15.00
C SER A 165 -0.34 5.98 -15.89
N LEU A 166 0.06 5.22 -16.90
CA LEU A 166 -0.85 4.49 -17.78
C LEU A 166 -1.61 3.40 -17.00
N LEU A 167 -0.91 2.67 -16.13
CA LEU A 167 -1.53 1.67 -15.26
C LEU A 167 -2.39 2.33 -14.17
N GLU A 168 -1.97 3.48 -13.62
CA GLU A 168 -2.78 4.28 -12.69
C GLU A 168 -4.11 4.72 -13.31
N ILE A 169 -4.07 5.31 -14.52
CA ILE A 169 -5.28 5.70 -15.26
C ILE A 169 -6.21 4.51 -15.45
N LEU A 170 -5.66 3.36 -15.83
CA LEU A 170 -6.43 2.15 -16.08
C LEU A 170 -7.13 1.63 -14.82
N ILE A 171 -6.45 1.66 -13.66
CA ILE A 171 -7.00 1.21 -12.38
C ILE A 171 -8.02 2.21 -11.83
N ASP A 172 -7.66 3.49 -11.79
CA ASP A 172 -8.44 4.52 -11.09
C ASP A 172 -9.69 4.93 -11.87
N LYS A 173 -9.64 4.85 -13.20
CA LYS A 173 -10.71 5.32 -14.10
C LYS A 173 -11.47 4.20 -14.79
N TRP A 174 -11.26 2.94 -14.40
CA TRP A 174 -12.02 1.84 -15.01
C TRP A 174 -13.53 2.06 -14.81
N PRO A 175 -14.36 1.86 -15.86
CA PRO A 175 -15.79 2.13 -15.77
C PRO A 175 -16.50 1.33 -14.68
N ASN A 176 -17.67 1.83 -14.25
CA ASN A 176 -18.58 1.15 -13.32
C ASN A 176 -17.99 0.85 -11.94
N SER A 177 -16.87 1.51 -11.62
CA SER A 177 -16.12 1.24 -10.40
C SER A 177 -15.74 -0.25 -10.26
N TYR A 178 -15.43 -0.93 -11.36
CA TYR A 178 -15.15 -2.38 -11.38
C TYR A 178 -14.11 -2.78 -10.32
N PHE A 179 -13.05 -2.00 -10.19
CA PHE A 179 -11.96 -2.21 -9.24
C PHE A 179 -12.24 -1.68 -7.82
N LYS A 180 -13.49 -1.31 -7.48
CA LYS A 180 -13.88 -1.17 -6.06
C LYS A 180 -13.81 -2.51 -5.34
N ASP A 181 -14.06 -3.60 -6.05
CA ASP A 181 -13.74 -4.94 -5.56
C ASP A 181 -12.24 -5.16 -5.75
N THR A 182 -11.54 -5.13 -4.63
CA THR A 182 -10.09 -5.15 -4.61
C THR A 182 -9.52 -6.54 -4.88
N GLN A 183 -10.32 -7.60 -4.69
CA GLN A 183 -9.92 -8.96 -5.03
C GLN A 183 -9.84 -9.12 -6.55
N LYS A 184 -10.81 -8.58 -7.28
CA LYS A 184 -10.78 -8.60 -8.76
C LYS A 184 -9.58 -7.85 -9.31
N LEU A 185 -9.25 -6.70 -8.73
CA LEU A 185 -8.05 -5.98 -9.12
C LEU A 185 -6.77 -6.79 -8.83
N ASP A 186 -6.68 -7.45 -7.67
CA ASP A 186 -5.55 -8.32 -7.34
C ASP A 186 -5.41 -9.47 -8.35
N ASP A 187 -6.50 -10.17 -8.65
CA ASP A 187 -6.49 -11.34 -9.55
C ASP A 187 -5.99 -10.95 -10.96
N VAL A 188 -6.55 -9.88 -11.53
CA VAL A 188 -6.19 -9.42 -12.88
C VAL A 188 -4.76 -8.89 -12.92
N LEU A 189 -4.36 -8.08 -11.93
CA LEU A 189 -3.02 -7.51 -11.85
C LEU A 189 -1.96 -8.61 -11.63
N SER A 190 -2.25 -9.59 -10.77
CA SER A 190 -1.38 -10.72 -10.48
C SER A 190 -1.18 -11.62 -11.68
N LYS A 191 -2.27 -11.98 -12.38
CA LYS A 191 -2.21 -12.82 -13.58
C LYS A 191 -1.33 -12.15 -14.64
N ALA A 192 -1.59 -10.88 -14.94
CA ALA A 192 -0.84 -10.12 -15.93
C ALA A 192 0.64 -9.98 -15.57
N PHE A 193 0.95 -9.67 -14.30
CA PHE A 193 2.33 -9.52 -13.84
C PHE A 193 3.10 -10.84 -13.85
N ASN A 194 2.50 -11.93 -13.35
CA ASN A 194 3.12 -13.26 -13.37
C ASN A 194 3.38 -13.74 -14.80
N GLU A 195 2.46 -13.47 -15.72
CA GLU A 195 2.65 -13.80 -17.12
C GLU A 195 3.85 -13.07 -17.74
N LEU A 196 4.04 -11.79 -17.43
CA LEU A 196 5.22 -11.02 -17.86
C LEU A 196 6.52 -11.62 -17.32
N LEU A 197 6.53 -12.05 -16.06
CA LEU A 197 7.67 -12.70 -15.43
C LEU A 197 7.99 -14.05 -16.08
N ILE A 198 6.98 -14.90 -16.29
CA ILE A 198 7.13 -16.23 -16.93
C ILE A 198 7.68 -16.08 -18.36
N ARG A 199 7.21 -15.06 -19.09
CA ARG A 199 7.66 -14.76 -20.46
C ARG A 199 9.01 -14.00 -20.50
N ASN A 200 9.64 -13.75 -19.36
CA ASN A 200 10.90 -13.00 -19.22
C ASN A 200 10.86 -11.62 -19.92
N VAL A 201 9.73 -10.92 -19.83
CA VAL A 201 9.60 -9.57 -20.38
C VAL A 201 10.36 -8.59 -19.50
N LEU A 202 11.28 -7.84 -20.09
CA LEU A 202 12.10 -6.86 -19.36
C LEU A 202 11.24 -5.70 -18.85
N LEU A 203 11.09 -5.59 -17.53
CA LEU A 203 10.47 -4.45 -16.86
C LEU A 203 11.54 -3.55 -16.25
N LYS A 204 11.29 -2.23 -16.24
CA LYS A 204 12.07 -1.27 -15.46
C LYS A 204 11.80 -1.52 -13.98
N LYS A 205 12.84 -1.35 -13.15
CA LYS A 205 12.76 -1.52 -11.68
C LYS A 205 11.61 -0.72 -11.07
N ASP A 206 11.39 0.51 -11.55
CA ASP A 206 10.31 1.38 -11.05
C ASP A 206 8.93 0.77 -11.30
N MET A 207 8.70 0.19 -12.47
CA MET A 207 7.43 -0.47 -12.81
C MET A 207 7.23 -1.75 -12.01
N GLU A 208 8.29 -2.55 -11.88
CA GLU A 208 8.27 -3.78 -11.08
C GLU A 208 7.96 -3.48 -9.61
N LEU A 209 8.61 -2.47 -9.05
CA LEU A 209 8.38 -2.00 -7.68
C LEU A 209 6.95 -1.46 -7.53
N TYR A 210 6.47 -0.70 -8.50
CA TYR A 210 5.12 -0.14 -8.51
C TYR A 210 4.05 -1.24 -8.46
N VAL A 211 4.14 -2.24 -9.35
CA VAL A 211 3.17 -3.36 -9.39
C VAL A 211 3.26 -4.20 -8.13
N LYS A 212 4.48 -4.55 -7.67
CA LYS A 212 4.66 -5.30 -6.40
C LYS A 212 4.07 -4.54 -5.22
N LYS A 213 4.30 -3.23 -5.14
CA LYS A 213 3.71 -2.38 -4.10
C LYS A 213 2.19 -2.42 -4.17
N LYS A 214 1.58 -2.27 -5.35
CA LYS A 214 0.12 -2.34 -5.53
C LYS A 214 -0.48 -3.69 -5.15
N LEU A 215 0.10 -4.80 -5.61
CA LEU A 215 -0.34 -6.16 -5.22
C LEU A 215 -0.26 -6.35 -3.71
N VAL A 216 0.81 -5.89 -3.09
CA VAL A 216 0.95 -5.93 -1.64
C VAL A 216 -0.04 -4.99 -0.97
N ASP A 217 -0.36 -3.83 -1.53
CA ASP A 217 -1.40 -2.96 -0.98
C ASP A 217 -2.79 -3.61 -1.06
N LEU A 218 -3.09 -4.31 -2.15
CA LEU A 218 -4.38 -4.96 -2.37
C LEU A 218 -4.65 -6.14 -1.43
N ARG A 219 -3.70 -7.07 -1.34
CA ARG A 219 -3.76 -8.26 -0.46
C ARG A 219 -3.55 -7.90 1.01
N PHE A 220 -2.72 -6.89 1.19
CA PHE A 220 -2.20 -6.34 2.43
C PHE A 220 -3.22 -5.62 3.31
N PHE A 221 -3.84 -4.60 2.68
CA PHE A 221 -4.12 -3.31 3.31
C PHE A 221 -5.39 -2.64 2.81
N ASN A 222 -6.27 -3.35 2.09
CA ASN A 222 -7.60 -2.81 1.84
C ASN A 222 -8.42 -2.80 3.11
N ASP A 223 -8.59 -1.59 3.64
CA ASP A 223 -9.67 -1.22 4.56
C ASP A 223 -10.99 -1.17 3.76
N SER A 224 -11.41 -2.28 3.13
CA SER A 224 -12.80 -2.40 2.71
C SER A 224 -13.64 -2.39 3.99
N SER A 225 -14.04 -1.19 4.39
CA SER A 225 -14.84 -0.82 5.55
C SER A 225 -16.28 -1.30 5.39
N SER A 226 -16.43 -2.62 5.25
CA SER A 226 -17.64 -3.33 5.57
C SER A 226 -17.26 -4.27 6.70
N GLU A 227 -17.65 -3.91 7.92
CA GLU A 227 -17.67 -4.81 9.08
C GLU A 227 -18.54 -6.08 8.84
N ASP A 228 -19.13 -6.25 7.65
CA ASP A 228 -19.98 -7.37 7.23
C ASP A 228 -19.42 -8.23 6.06
N GLN A 229 -18.23 -7.96 5.52
CA GLN A 229 -17.57 -8.95 4.67
C GLN A 229 -16.65 -9.80 5.53
N ASN A 230 -17.23 -10.90 5.98
CA ASN A 230 -16.56 -11.99 6.67
C ASN A 230 -15.17 -12.25 6.06
N PRO A 231 -14.04 -11.86 6.70
CA PRO A 231 -12.70 -12.15 6.18
C PRO A 231 -12.36 -13.61 6.52
N ASP A 232 -13.18 -14.51 6.00
CA ASP A 232 -13.46 -15.85 6.54
C ASP A 232 -12.92 -16.97 5.65
N ASN A 233 -11.78 -16.74 5.03
CA ASN A 233 -11.04 -17.80 4.35
C ASN A 233 -9.77 -18.14 5.13
N PRO A 234 -9.72 -19.30 5.82
CA PRO A 234 -8.50 -19.85 6.40
C PRO A 234 -7.29 -19.88 5.45
N LYS A 235 -7.54 -19.95 4.14
CA LYS A 235 -6.48 -19.91 3.13
C LYS A 235 -5.77 -18.56 3.08
N ASP A 236 -6.48 -17.44 3.27
CA ASP A 236 -5.87 -16.11 3.21
C ASP A 236 -4.93 -15.87 4.40
N LEU A 237 -5.28 -16.44 5.56
CA LEU A 237 -4.41 -16.47 6.73
C LEU A 237 -3.14 -17.27 6.47
N LEU A 238 -3.29 -18.49 5.94
CA LEU A 238 -2.15 -19.36 5.62
C LEU A 238 -1.22 -18.71 4.60
N LEU A 239 -1.78 -18.13 3.52
CA LEU A 239 -1.02 -17.38 2.52
C LEU A 239 -0.25 -16.21 3.14
N ARG A 240 -0.83 -15.53 4.13
CA ARG A 240 -0.16 -14.43 4.82
C ARG A 240 0.97 -14.92 5.73
N ILE A 241 0.77 -16.04 6.41
CA ILE A 241 1.83 -16.68 7.22
C ILE A 241 2.98 -17.13 6.30
N GLU A 242 2.68 -17.80 5.18
CA GLU A 242 3.65 -18.21 4.17
C GLU A 242 4.44 -17.03 3.61
N PHE A 243 3.76 -15.92 3.30
CA PHE A 243 4.42 -14.70 2.84
C PHE A 243 5.39 -14.15 3.89
N VAL A 244 4.99 -14.07 5.17
CA VAL A 244 5.88 -13.62 6.26
C VAL A 244 7.11 -14.52 6.36
N LEU A 245 6.92 -15.83 6.31
CA LEU A 245 8.00 -16.81 6.38
C LEU A 245 8.97 -16.66 5.20
N GLU A 246 8.45 -16.56 3.98
CA GLU A 246 9.25 -16.34 2.76
C GLU A 246 10.09 -15.05 2.87
N LYS A 247 9.50 -13.97 3.38
CA LYS A 247 10.22 -12.69 3.51
C LYS A 247 11.23 -12.69 4.65
N ILE A 248 10.96 -13.39 5.75
CA ILE A 248 11.95 -13.57 6.81
C ILE A 248 13.12 -14.42 6.29
N ASP A 249 12.84 -15.54 5.60
CA ASP A 249 13.88 -16.39 5.01
C ASP A 249 14.73 -15.61 4.00
N PHE A 250 14.10 -14.79 3.15
CA PHE A 250 14.82 -13.90 2.25
C PHE A 250 15.75 -12.93 3.01
N ILE A 251 15.26 -12.29 4.09
CA ILE A 251 16.08 -11.38 4.90
C ILE A 251 17.26 -12.12 5.53
N VAL A 252 17.00 -13.25 6.18
CA VAL A 252 18.03 -14.03 6.88
C VAL A 252 19.06 -14.56 5.87
N THR A 253 18.64 -15.15 4.76
CA THR A 253 19.55 -15.72 3.76
C THR A 253 20.43 -14.65 3.08
N ASN A 254 19.86 -13.50 2.71
CA ASN A 254 20.60 -12.49 1.93
C ASN A 254 21.39 -11.50 2.79
N TYR A 255 20.98 -11.28 4.05
CA TYR A 255 21.59 -10.23 4.89
C TYR A 255 22.26 -10.77 6.15
N CYS A 256 21.96 -11.98 6.63
CA CYS A 256 22.51 -12.49 7.91
C CYS A 256 24.01 -12.79 7.86
N HIS A 257 24.49 -13.38 6.76
CA HIS A 257 25.88 -13.80 6.65
C HIS A 257 26.61 -12.97 5.59
N GLY A 258 27.19 -11.84 6.00
CA GLY A 258 28.11 -11.08 5.14
C GLY A 258 28.10 -9.56 5.33
N LYS A 259 29.05 -8.90 4.64
CA LYS A 259 29.22 -7.44 4.54
C LYS A 259 28.08 -6.73 3.79
N ASN A 260 27.01 -7.44 3.41
CA ASN A 260 25.88 -6.85 2.70
C ASN A 260 25.27 -5.74 3.56
N GLU A 261 25.32 -4.53 3.01
CA GLU A 261 24.73 -3.35 3.61
C GLU A 261 23.20 -3.48 3.60
N LEU A 262 22.57 -2.84 4.58
CA LEU A 262 21.12 -2.80 4.70
C LEU A 262 20.58 -1.80 3.68
N ASP A 263 20.38 -2.28 2.45
CA ASP A 263 19.94 -1.50 1.31
C ASP A 263 18.41 -1.23 1.31
N GLU A 264 17.93 -0.52 0.28
CA GLU A 264 16.50 -0.21 0.13
C GLU A 264 15.63 -1.47 0.02
N GLN A 265 16.19 -2.56 -0.53
CA GLN A 265 15.49 -3.84 -0.66
C GLN A 265 15.29 -4.50 0.70
N PHE A 266 16.29 -4.46 1.58
CA PHE A 266 16.14 -4.86 2.97
C PHE A 266 15.04 -4.05 3.66
N LEU A 267 15.13 -2.71 3.57
CA LEU A 267 14.19 -1.81 4.25
C LEU A 267 12.75 -2.04 3.82
N LEU A 268 12.54 -2.23 2.51
CA LEU A 268 11.24 -2.53 1.94
C LEU A 268 10.71 -3.88 2.46
N THR A 269 11.55 -4.92 2.42
CA THR A 269 11.17 -6.27 2.85
C THR A 269 10.88 -6.31 4.36
N ALA A 270 11.71 -5.68 5.18
CA ALA A 270 11.52 -5.59 6.62
C ALA A 270 10.23 -4.84 6.98
N LYS A 271 9.91 -3.74 6.27
CA LYS A 271 8.62 -3.04 6.42
C LYS A 271 7.44 -3.95 6.10
N TYR A 272 7.55 -4.78 5.07
CA TYR A 272 6.50 -5.75 4.73
C TYR A 272 6.34 -6.82 5.80
N VAL A 273 7.42 -7.34 6.36
CA VAL A 273 7.37 -8.30 7.49
C VAL A 273 6.69 -7.65 8.70
N ALA A 274 7.13 -6.46 9.13
CA ALA A 274 6.55 -5.75 10.27
C ALA A 274 5.05 -5.50 10.10
N ARG A 275 4.64 -5.05 8.91
CA ARG A 275 3.24 -4.74 8.63
C ARG A 275 2.36 -6.00 8.59
N ASN A 276 2.89 -7.13 8.12
CA ASN A 276 2.15 -8.40 8.13
C ASN A 276 2.07 -9.03 9.51
N ILE A 277 3.13 -8.94 10.32
CA ILE A 277 3.09 -9.31 11.74
C ILE A 277 2.01 -8.46 12.45
N HIS A 278 1.95 -7.15 12.18
CA HIS A 278 0.90 -6.29 12.71
C HIS A 278 -0.50 -6.76 12.35
N THR A 279 -0.76 -7.08 11.07
CA THR A 279 -2.08 -7.55 10.64
C THR A 279 -2.44 -8.91 11.24
N LEU A 280 -1.51 -9.87 11.27
CA LEU A 280 -1.72 -11.16 11.92
C LEU A 280 -2.03 -10.98 13.41
N LYS A 281 -1.34 -10.05 14.06
CA LYS A 281 -1.61 -9.63 15.45
C LYS A 281 -2.99 -8.98 15.61
N THR A 282 -3.46 -8.12 14.70
CA THR A 282 -4.78 -7.46 14.84
C THR A 282 -5.95 -8.41 14.57
N LEU A 283 -5.73 -9.52 13.87
CA LEU A 283 -6.67 -10.66 13.75
C LEU A 283 -6.80 -11.49 15.05
N LYS A 284 -6.38 -10.92 16.18
CA LYS A 284 -6.46 -11.43 17.56
C LYS A 284 -7.80 -12.04 17.95
N SER A 285 -8.92 -11.54 17.42
CA SER A 285 -10.25 -12.11 17.70
C SER A 285 -10.44 -13.51 17.10
N LYS A 286 -9.74 -13.82 16.00
CA LYS A 286 -9.81 -15.10 15.28
C LYS A 286 -8.66 -16.06 15.65
N LEU A 287 -7.47 -15.53 15.98
CA LEU A 287 -6.26 -16.31 16.27
C LEU A 287 -5.94 -16.43 17.76
N LYS A 288 -6.95 -16.47 18.63
CA LYS A 288 -6.74 -16.59 20.09
C LYS A 288 -5.92 -17.83 20.47
N CYS A 289 -5.93 -18.90 19.68
CA CYS A 289 -5.11 -20.08 19.92
C CYS A 289 -3.61 -19.89 19.64
N ILE A 290 -3.23 -18.89 18.84
CA ILE A 290 -1.86 -18.62 18.39
C ILE A 290 -1.27 -17.39 19.09
N TYR A 291 -2.13 -16.43 19.44
CA TYR A 291 -1.69 -15.16 20.02
C TYR A 291 -0.81 -15.34 21.25
N ASP A 292 -1.14 -16.34 22.06
CA ASP A 292 -0.40 -16.69 23.26
C ASP A 292 0.90 -17.47 22.99
N ARG A 293 1.13 -17.97 21.77
CA ARG A 293 2.23 -18.89 21.44
C ARG A 293 3.43 -18.23 20.73
N LEU A 294 3.32 -16.95 20.41
CA LEU A 294 4.33 -16.19 19.68
C LEU A 294 4.44 -14.77 20.27
N PRO A 295 5.65 -14.22 20.36
CA PRO A 295 5.89 -12.86 20.83
C PRO A 295 5.62 -11.82 19.73
N TRP A 296 4.36 -11.72 19.31
CA TRP A 296 3.93 -10.89 18.18
C TRP A 296 4.30 -9.41 18.35
N GLU A 297 3.99 -8.84 19.52
CA GLU A 297 4.28 -7.42 19.77
C GLU A 297 5.77 -7.13 19.89
N GLU A 298 6.51 -8.01 20.55
CA GLU A 298 7.93 -7.83 20.81
C GLU A 298 8.72 -7.92 19.49
N MET A 299 8.39 -8.88 18.63
CA MET A 299 9.01 -9.01 17.31
C MET A 299 8.65 -7.83 16.40
N GLU A 300 7.37 -7.43 16.34
CA GLU A 300 6.94 -6.25 15.57
C GLU A 300 7.66 -4.98 16.03
N PHE A 301 7.70 -4.76 17.35
CA PHE A 301 8.31 -3.58 17.94
C PHE A 301 9.81 -3.52 17.63
N CYS A 302 10.56 -4.59 17.93
CA CYS A 302 11.99 -4.65 17.66
C CYS A 302 12.30 -4.41 16.18
N LEU A 303 11.52 -5.01 15.28
CA LEU A 303 11.69 -4.82 13.84
C LEU A 303 11.41 -3.37 13.41
N ILE A 304 10.33 -2.76 13.90
CA ILE A 304 9.99 -1.35 13.59
C ILE A 304 11.08 -0.41 14.09
N VAL A 305 11.57 -0.60 15.32
CA VAL A 305 12.61 0.27 15.89
C VAL A 305 13.91 0.13 15.11
N PHE A 306 14.28 -1.09 14.72
CA PHE A 306 15.46 -1.31 13.88
C PHE A 306 15.35 -0.66 12.50
N ILE A 307 14.19 -0.77 11.84
CA ILE A 307 13.93 -0.08 10.56
C ILE A 307 14.04 1.44 10.73
N GLN A 308 13.49 1.99 11.81
CA GLN A 308 13.59 3.43 12.09
C GLN A 308 15.04 3.86 12.29
N PHE A 309 15.83 3.05 13.00
CA PHE A 309 17.26 3.29 13.23
C PHE A 309 18.04 3.32 11.91
N CYS A 310 17.73 2.43 10.98
CA CYS A 310 18.35 2.43 9.65
C CYS A 310 17.99 3.69 8.82
N LEU A 311 16.87 4.35 9.11
CA LEU A 311 16.36 5.49 8.33
C LEU A 311 16.70 6.85 8.95
N LYS A 312 16.85 6.92 10.28
CA LYS A 312 17.05 8.18 11.00
C LYS A 312 17.98 8.03 12.19
N PRO A 313 18.89 8.99 12.42
CA PRO A 313 19.67 9.06 13.63
C PRO A 313 18.79 9.24 14.88
N PHE A 314 19.11 8.50 15.94
CA PHE A 314 18.46 8.52 17.26
C PHE A 314 19.42 9.10 18.30
N ARG A 315 18.92 9.83 19.31
CA ARG A 315 19.78 10.33 20.41
C ARG A 315 20.56 9.21 21.13
N CYS A 316 20.03 7.99 21.12
CA CYS A 316 20.62 6.80 21.75
C CYS A 316 21.06 5.76 20.71
N GLU A 317 21.58 6.18 19.55
CA GLU A 317 22.06 5.28 18.49
C GLU A 317 22.94 4.15 18.99
N SER A 318 23.94 4.46 19.83
CA SER A 318 24.84 3.46 20.39
C SER A 318 24.10 2.43 21.23
N PHE A 319 23.11 2.84 22.03
CA PHE A 319 22.31 1.91 22.85
C PHE A 319 21.51 0.95 21.99
N ILE A 320 20.80 1.48 20.98
CA ILE A 320 20.02 0.67 20.04
C ILE A 320 20.93 -0.32 19.32
N TYR A 321 22.11 0.14 18.91
CA TYR A 321 23.12 -0.72 18.29
C TYR A 321 23.60 -1.82 19.23
N PHE A 322 23.82 -1.54 20.53
CA PHE A 322 24.30 -2.56 21.47
C PHE A 322 23.23 -3.56 21.89
N VAL A 323 21.98 -3.11 22.08
CA VAL A 323 20.89 -3.99 22.51
C VAL A 323 20.33 -4.79 21.32
N LEU A 324 20.08 -4.15 20.18
CA LEU A 324 19.43 -4.73 19.01
C LEU A 324 20.26 -4.50 17.73
N ASN A 325 21.45 -5.09 17.66
CA ASN A 325 22.24 -5.11 16.43
C ASN A 325 21.62 -6.01 15.34
N LYS A 326 22.21 -5.95 14.15
CA LYS A 326 21.83 -6.73 12.97
C LYS A 326 21.75 -8.24 13.26
N GLU A 327 22.77 -8.80 13.93
CA GLU A 327 22.84 -10.23 14.23
C GLU A 327 21.74 -10.66 15.21
N ARG A 328 21.53 -9.87 16.27
CA ARG A 328 20.46 -10.10 17.25
C ARG A 328 19.08 -10.04 16.61
N LEU A 329 18.79 -9.02 15.81
CA LEU A 329 17.50 -8.93 15.12
C LEU A 329 17.24 -10.15 14.25
N PHE A 330 18.25 -10.61 13.50
CA PHE A 330 18.08 -11.76 12.61
C PHE A 330 17.95 -13.07 13.37
N SER A 331 18.62 -13.22 14.51
CA SER A 331 18.40 -14.33 15.44
C SER A 331 16.94 -14.34 15.92
N HIS A 332 16.41 -13.19 16.34
CA HIS A 332 15.01 -13.06 16.77
C HIS A 332 14.02 -13.38 15.66
N LEU A 333 14.25 -12.85 14.45
CA LEU A 333 13.43 -13.16 13.27
C LEU A 333 13.45 -14.65 12.92
N LYS A 334 14.61 -15.30 13.01
CA LYS A 334 14.77 -16.73 12.74
C LYS A 334 14.04 -17.59 13.78
N ASN A 335 14.17 -17.27 15.06
CA ASN A 335 13.44 -17.96 16.13
C ASN A 335 11.92 -17.78 15.95
N PHE A 336 11.50 -16.56 15.62
CA PHE A 336 10.11 -16.25 15.33
C PHE A 336 9.58 -17.03 14.11
N SER A 337 10.32 -17.06 13.00
CA SER A 337 9.91 -17.79 11.79
C SER A 337 9.84 -19.29 12.02
N ASN A 338 10.80 -19.88 12.74
CA ASN A 338 10.79 -21.31 13.06
C ASN A 338 9.54 -21.68 13.86
N ARG A 339 9.18 -20.86 14.85
CA ARG A 339 7.98 -21.11 15.65
C ARG A 339 6.69 -20.87 14.85
N LEU A 340 6.68 -19.85 13.99
CA LEU A 340 5.56 -19.57 13.10
C LEU A 340 5.34 -20.69 12.05
N GLU A 341 6.40 -21.32 11.56
CA GLU A 341 6.34 -22.47 10.66
C GLU A 341 5.63 -23.66 11.33
N HIS A 342 6.00 -24.01 12.57
CA HIS A 342 5.31 -25.05 13.34
C HIS A 342 3.83 -24.74 13.54
N ILE A 343 3.50 -23.48 13.83
CA ILE A 343 2.10 -23.04 13.96
C ILE A 343 1.36 -23.17 12.63
N LYS A 344 2.00 -22.87 11.49
CA LYS A 344 1.42 -23.06 10.15
C LYS A 344 1.10 -24.54 9.91
N GLU A 345 2.00 -25.46 10.24
CA GLU A 345 1.79 -26.91 10.12
C GLU A 345 0.63 -27.41 11.02
N GLU A 346 0.51 -26.85 12.22
CA GLU A 346 -0.64 -27.15 13.09
C GLU A 346 -1.94 -26.58 12.51
N LEU A 347 -1.93 -25.38 11.94
CA LEU A 347 -3.11 -24.77 11.35
C LEU A 347 -3.62 -25.50 10.10
N THR A 348 -2.73 -26.08 9.29
CA THR A 348 -3.12 -26.88 8.12
C THR A 348 -3.75 -28.22 8.52
N THR A 349 -3.45 -28.73 9.72
CA THR A 349 -3.99 -29.99 10.25
C THR A 349 -5.21 -29.81 11.15
N LEU A 350 -5.40 -28.62 11.73
CA LEU A 350 -6.52 -28.29 12.61
C LEU A 350 -7.76 -27.84 11.83
N ASN A 351 -8.92 -28.41 12.18
CA ASN A 351 -10.21 -27.87 11.74
C ASN A 351 -10.51 -26.61 12.58
N ILE A 352 -10.18 -25.43 12.04
CA ILE A 352 -10.26 -24.10 12.69
C ILE A 352 -11.65 -23.85 13.32
N SER A 353 -12.71 -24.46 12.77
CA SER A 353 -14.08 -24.40 13.31
C SER A 353 -14.27 -25.03 14.71
N LYS A 354 -13.33 -25.86 15.19
CA LYS A 354 -13.44 -26.62 16.46
C LYS A 354 -12.54 -26.11 17.58
N VAL A 355 -11.76 -25.06 17.36
CA VAL A 355 -10.78 -24.58 18.35
C VAL A 355 -11.51 -23.83 19.47
N LYS A 356 -11.61 -24.46 20.65
CA LYS A 356 -12.26 -23.87 21.82
C LYS A 356 -11.47 -22.65 22.33
N ASN A 357 -12.21 -21.57 22.56
CA ASN A 357 -11.79 -20.34 23.23
C ASN A 357 -11.18 -20.65 24.61
N LYS A 358 -9.86 -20.50 24.78
CA LYS A 358 -9.25 -20.30 26.09
C LYS A 358 -8.67 -18.89 26.11
N ASN A 359 -9.23 -18.02 26.95
CA ASN A 359 -8.62 -16.75 27.26
C ASN A 359 -7.47 -17.02 28.25
N SER A 360 -6.26 -17.24 27.77
CA SER A 360 -5.09 -17.16 28.66
C SER A 360 -4.72 -15.69 28.87
N ILE A 361 -4.24 -15.38 30.06
CA ILE A 361 -3.70 -14.06 30.37
C ILE A 361 -2.23 -14.07 29.88
N ARG A 362 -1.84 -13.10 29.04
CA ARG A 362 -0.48 -12.88 28.48
C ARG A 362 0.68 -13.19 29.46
N LYS A 363 0.55 -12.77 30.72
CA LYS A 363 1.57 -12.99 31.78
C LYS A 363 1.72 -14.45 32.20
N GLU A 364 0.69 -15.27 32.05
CA GLU A 364 0.74 -16.69 32.36
C GLU A 364 1.40 -17.50 31.24
N VAL A 365 1.38 -17.01 30.00
CA VAL A 365 1.93 -17.76 28.86
C VAL A 365 3.42 -17.50 28.70
N ILE A 366 3.86 -16.25 28.88
CA ILE A 366 5.29 -15.90 28.99
C ILE A 366 5.98 -16.68 30.13
N LYS A 367 5.26 -17.01 31.21
CA LYS A 367 5.75 -17.84 32.32
C LYS A 367 5.67 -19.35 32.07
N LYS A 368 4.90 -19.79 31.07
CA LYS A 368 4.63 -21.21 30.76
C LYS A 368 5.43 -21.71 29.56
N GLU A 369 6.15 -20.86 28.82
CA GLU A 369 7.06 -21.34 27.78
C GLU A 369 8.16 -22.19 28.43
N GLU A 370 8.08 -23.50 28.20
CA GLU A 370 9.06 -24.51 28.61
C GLU A 370 10.41 -24.30 27.90
N ASP A 371 10.43 -23.51 26.82
CA ASP A 371 11.62 -23.16 26.05
C ASP A 371 11.96 -21.69 26.22
N LYS A 372 13.11 -21.39 26.81
CA LYS A 372 13.73 -20.04 26.89
C LYS A 372 14.03 -19.38 25.52
N LEU A 373 13.43 -19.87 24.44
CA LEU A 373 13.68 -19.50 23.05
C LEU A 373 13.53 -17.99 22.79
N PHE A 374 12.59 -17.34 23.48
CA PHE A 374 12.31 -15.91 23.33
C PHE A 374 12.78 -15.06 24.52
N GLU A 375 13.52 -15.63 25.48
CA GLU A 375 13.99 -14.90 26.67
C GLU A 375 14.81 -13.66 26.27
N ASP A 376 15.73 -13.81 25.33
CA ASP A 376 16.53 -12.71 24.79
C ASP A 376 15.68 -11.66 24.07
N LEU A 377 14.67 -12.08 23.30
CA LEU A 377 13.75 -11.16 22.62
C LEU A 377 12.95 -10.33 23.64
N TYR A 378 12.45 -10.96 24.71
CA TYR A 378 11.71 -10.26 25.76
C TYR A 378 12.60 -9.27 26.51
N ASN A 379 13.85 -9.64 26.79
CA ASN A 379 14.83 -8.77 27.44
C ASN A 379 15.20 -7.57 26.56
N ASP A 380 15.55 -7.83 25.29
CA ASP A 380 15.89 -6.79 24.32
C ASP A 380 14.70 -5.86 24.09
N PHE A 381 13.50 -6.42 23.94
CA PHE A 381 12.26 -5.65 23.85
C PHE A 381 12.07 -4.77 25.08
N GLY A 382 12.22 -5.30 26.29
CA GLY A 382 12.05 -4.54 27.53
C GLY A 382 12.97 -3.33 27.62
N GLU A 383 14.25 -3.52 27.30
CA GLU A 383 15.25 -2.44 27.30
C GLU A 383 14.99 -1.41 26.20
N MET A 384 14.72 -1.87 24.97
CA MET A 384 14.44 -1.00 23.82
C MET A 384 13.16 -0.19 24.01
N ARG A 385 12.10 -0.83 24.53
CA ARG A 385 10.80 -0.22 24.77
C ARG A 385 10.88 0.90 25.79
N ASP A 386 11.63 0.70 26.88
CA ASP A 386 11.83 1.72 27.91
C ASP A 386 12.56 2.94 27.33
N ILE A 387 13.69 2.74 26.64
CA ILE A 387 14.45 3.85 26.03
C ILE A 387 13.63 4.59 24.98
N TYR A 388 12.95 3.87 24.08
CA TYR A 388 12.09 4.47 23.07
C TYR A 388 10.98 5.31 23.70
N THR A 389 10.36 4.79 24.76
CA THR A 389 9.29 5.49 25.47
C THR A 389 9.81 6.74 26.19
N LEU A 390 10.96 6.65 26.84
CA LEU A 390 11.63 7.80 27.49
C LEU A 390 11.98 8.89 26.49
N GLU A 391 12.48 8.55 25.30
CA GLU A 391 12.78 9.52 24.25
C GLU A 391 11.50 10.21 23.74
N LYS A 392 10.39 9.47 23.61
CA LYS A 392 9.08 10.05 23.27
C LYS A 392 8.62 11.03 24.34
N ILE A 393 8.69 10.65 25.62
CA ILE A 393 8.33 11.54 26.74
C ILE A 393 9.22 12.80 26.69
N ALA A 394 10.53 12.66 26.47
CA ALA A 394 11.46 13.79 26.37
C ALA A 394 11.11 14.77 25.23
N LYS A 395 10.64 14.28 24.08
CA LYS A 395 10.17 15.16 22.99
C LYS A 395 8.97 16.01 23.42
N TYR A 396 8.06 15.44 24.20
CA TYR A 396 6.91 16.19 24.72
C TYR A 396 7.25 17.09 25.91
N THR A 397 8.29 16.77 26.70
CA THR A 397 8.81 17.73 27.68
C THR A 397 9.40 18.95 26.97
N ASP A 398 10.14 18.76 25.86
CA ASP A 398 10.68 19.87 25.06
C ASP A 398 9.56 20.78 24.51
N ILE A 399 8.46 20.20 24.00
CA ILE A 399 7.28 20.95 23.52
C ILE A 399 6.64 21.74 24.66
N ALA A 400 6.42 21.10 25.82
CA ALA A 400 5.79 21.75 26.96
C ALA A 400 6.65 22.89 27.52
N LEU A 401 7.97 22.72 27.60
CA LEU A 401 8.90 23.73 28.11
C LEU A 401 9.11 24.91 27.15
N SER A 402 8.85 24.72 25.86
CA SER A 402 8.95 25.79 24.84
C SER A 402 7.66 26.62 24.71
N ALA A 403 6.57 26.19 25.35
CA ALA A 403 5.29 26.88 25.30
C ALA A 403 5.26 28.08 26.26
N ASP A 404 4.57 29.17 25.89
CA ASP A 404 4.38 30.32 26.78
C ASP A 404 3.23 30.06 27.78
N PRO A 405 3.50 29.90 29.10
CA PRO A 405 2.44 29.68 30.08
C PRO A 405 1.57 30.92 30.32
N GLY A 406 1.93 32.08 29.76
CA GLY A 406 1.12 33.30 29.77
C GLY A 406 0.02 33.33 28.72
N GLU A 407 0.11 32.47 27.69
CA GLU A 407 -0.81 32.46 26.55
C GLU A 407 -1.73 31.23 26.54
N LYS A 408 -2.97 31.44 26.07
CA LYS A 408 -3.97 30.37 25.90
C LYS A 408 -3.47 29.23 25.00
N MET A 409 -2.67 29.55 23.98
CA MET A 409 -2.09 28.52 23.11
C MET A 409 -1.01 27.70 23.84
N GLY A 410 -0.21 28.33 24.70
CA GLY A 410 0.78 27.61 25.49
C GLY A 410 0.14 26.68 26.52
N HIS A 411 -0.98 27.09 27.17
CA HIS A 411 -1.77 26.21 28.03
C HIS A 411 -2.22 24.93 27.30
N LEU A 412 -2.68 25.07 26.06
CA LEU A 412 -3.12 23.94 25.24
C LEU A 412 -1.95 22.99 24.91
N LEU A 413 -0.79 23.54 24.54
CA LEU A 413 0.40 22.75 24.25
C LEU A 413 0.89 21.98 25.47
N ILE A 414 0.96 22.64 26.64
CA ILE A 414 1.36 22.01 27.91
C ILE A 414 0.39 20.89 28.27
N THR A 415 -0.92 21.15 28.17
CA THR A 415 -1.97 20.16 28.47
C THR A 415 -1.85 18.94 27.54
N ARG A 416 -1.66 19.16 26.24
CA ARG A 416 -1.50 18.07 25.26
C ARG A 416 -0.23 17.28 25.49
N ALA A 417 0.88 17.94 25.80
CA ALA A 417 2.12 17.27 26.16
C ALA A 417 1.93 16.38 27.40
N LEU A 418 1.32 16.89 28.47
CA LEU A 418 1.02 16.11 29.68
C LEU A 418 0.14 14.89 29.41
N GLN A 419 -0.86 15.00 28.54
CA GLN A 419 -1.70 13.88 28.14
C GLN A 419 -0.89 12.79 27.45
N VAL A 420 -0.07 13.17 26.47
CA VAL A 420 0.75 12.20 25.73
C VAL A 420 1.81 11.58 26.65
N MET A 421 2.44 12.37 27.51
CA MET A 421 3.37 11.86 28.53
C MET A 421 2.68 10.87 29.47
N GLY A 422 1.49 11.18 29.99
CA GLY A 422 0.72 10.30 30.86
C GLY A 422 0.32 8.98 30.19
N GLU A 423 0.03 9.03 28.89
CA GLU A 423 -0.27 7.85 28.09
C GLU A 423 0.98 6.99 27.86
N HIS A 424 2.17 7.58 27.77
CA HIS A 424 3.45 6.87 27.65
C HIS A 424 4.01 6.33 28.97
N LEU A 425 3.61 6.91 30.12
CA LEU A 425 3.96 6.41 31.45
C LEU A 425 3.16 5.16 31.86
N ASN A 426 2.14 4.77 31.08
CA ASN A 426 1.27 3.65 31.42
C ASN A 426 1.82 2.32 30.86
N ASN A 427 1.72 1.26 31.66
CA ASN A 427 2.11 -0.09 31.27
C ASN A 427 0.90 -1.02 31.34
N THR A 428 0.30 -1.35 30.20
CA THR A 428 -0.84 -2.28 30.15
C THR A 428 -0.47 -3.53 29.36
N SER A 429 -1.20 -4.62 29.60
CA SER A 429 -1.00 -5.88 28.85
C SER A 429 -1.28 -5.74 27.35
N SER A 430 -2.11 -4.76 26.96
CA SER A 430 -2.45 -4.46 25.57
C SER A 430 -1.58 -3.38 24.94
N SER A 431 -0.93 -2.52 25.74
CA SER A 431 -0.01 -1.48 25.30
C SER A 431 1.12 -1.31 26.33
N PRO A 432 2.12 -2.22 26.32
CA PRO A 432 3.28 -2.07 27.18
C PRO A 432 4.14 -0.89 26.68
N LYS A 433 4.41 0.10 27.52
CA LYS A 433 5.22 1.28 27.15
C LYS A 433 6.41 1.46 28.08
N LEU A 434 6.25 2.15 29.21
CA LEU A 434 7.34 2.28 30.17
C LEU A 434 7.25 1.17 31.22
N SER A 435 8.36 0.56 31.62
CA SER A 435 8.38 -0.40 32.74
C SER A 435 7.85 0.25 34.03
N ASP A 436 7.19 -0.54 34.87
CA ASP A 436 6.64 -0.08 36.15
C ASP A 436 7.74 0.57 37.01
N THR A 437 8.95 -0.01 37.01
CA THR A 437 10.11 0.53 37.73
C THR A 437 10.53 1.91 37.24
N ALA A 438 10.61 2.12 35.92
CA ALA A 438 10.98 3.41 35.36
C ALA A 438 9.85 4.44 35.53
N ALA A 439 8.58 4.02 35.39
CA ALA A 439 7.42 4.87 35.63
C ALA A 439 7.34 5.31 37.11
N ASP A 440 7.53 4.39 38.06
CA ASP A 440 7.53 4.68 39.49
C ASP A 440 8.66 5.64 39.88
N PHE A 441 9.85 5.48 39.30
CA PHE A 441 10.95 6.42 39.50
C PHE A 441 10.57 7.82 39.00
N LEU A 442 10.00 7.95 37.79
CA LEU A 442 9.53 9.25 37.29
C LEU A 442 8.43 9.86 38.17
N PHE A 443 7.47 9.04 38.64
CA PHE A 443 6.42 9.51 39.54
C PHE A 443 6.91 9.88 40.94
N SER A 444 8.04 9.33 41.39
CA SER A 444 8.62 9.64 42.70
C SER A 444 9.19 11.06 42.80
N ILE A 445 9.51 11.65 41.65
CA ILE A 445 10.12 12.98 41.52
C ILE A 445 9.05 14.08 41.42
N LEU A 446 7.79 13.69 41.15
CA LEU A 446 6.67 14.60 40.99
C LEU A 446 5.91 14.82 42.29
N PRO A 447 5.43 16.05 42.57
CA PRO A 447 4.54 16.27 43.69
C PRO A 447 3.20 15.54 43.47
N ARG A 448 2.54 15.12 44.57
CA ARG A 448 1.36 14.22 44.53
C ARG A 448 0.23 14.77 43.66
N ASN A 449 -0.01 16.07 43.72
CA ASN A 449 -1.00 16.78 42.91
C ASN A 449 -0.75 16.60 41.40
N LEU A 450 0.49 16.72 40.92
CA LEU A 450 0.79 16.59 39.49
C LEU A 450 0.68 15.14 39.01
N LYS A 451 1.04 14.16 39.85
CA LYS A 451 0.79 12.74 39.56
C LYS A 451 -0.70 12.47 39.32
N ASP A 452 -1.56 13.07 40.13
CA ASP A 452 -3.01 12.94 39.99
C ASP A 452 -3.55 13.70 38.76
N VAL A 453 -2.98 14.87 38.44
CA VAL A 453 -3.29 15.63 37.21
C VAL A 453 -2.92 14.82 35.96
N ILE A 454 -1.73 14.23 35.89
CA ILE A 454 -1.29 13.40 34.75
C ILE A 454 -2.20 12.18 34.58
N LYS A 455 -2.54 11.49 35.68
CA LYS A 455 -3.47 10.35 35.65
C LYS A 455 -4.87 10.76 35.22
N SER A 456 -5.35 11.90 35.71
CA SER A 456 -6.67 12.45 35.36
C SER A 456 -6.73 12.84 33.89
N LEU A 457 -5.75 13.60 33.39
CA LEU A 457 -5.64 14.05 32.00
C LEU A 457 -5.56 12.89 31.01
N ARG A 458 -4.82 11.83 31.35
CA ARG A 458 -4.77 10.59 30.55
C ARG A 458 -6.14 9.95 30.41
N ASN A 459 -6.87 9.82 31.53
CA ASN A 459 -8.18 9.17 31.55
C ASN A 459 -9.29 10.02 30.91
N SER A 460 -9.04 11.32 30.69
CA SER A 460 -10.01 12.28 30.15
C SER A 460 -9.72 12.61 28.68
N LEU A 461 -9.78 11.60 27.80
CA LEU A 461 -9.88 11.83 26.36
C LEU A 461 -11.22 12.49 25.96
N SER A 462 -12.26 12.36 26.79
CA SER A 462 -13.62 12.88 26.57
C SER A 462 -13.98 14.15 27.36
N HIS A 463 -13.09 14.69 28.20
CA HIS A 463 -13.41 15.80 29.12
C HIS A 463 -12.38 16.95 29.12
N LEU A 464 -11.79 17.26 27.95
CA LEU A 464 -10.95 18.44 27.77
C LEU A 464 -11.67 19.74 28.19
N GLU A 465 -13.00 19.79 28.04
CA GLU A 465 -13.85 20.90 28.48
C GLU A 465 -13.85 21.09 30.01
N ALA A 466 -13.86 20.02 30.81
CA ALA A 466 -13.89 20.13 32.26
C ALA A 466 -12.56 20.63 32.85
N PHE A 467 -11.43 20.28 32.23
CA PHE A 467 -10.11 20.83 32.58
C PHE A 467 -9.97 22.28 32.13
N ARG A 468 -10.42 22.62 30.92
CA ARG A 468 -10.47 24.00 30.42
C ARG A 468 -11.36 24.90 31.27
N LEU A 469 -12.55 24.43 31.66
CA LEU A 469 -13.46 25.17 32.54
C LEU A 469 -12.80 25.48 33.89
N ARG A 470 -12.03 24.55 34.48
CA ARG A 470 -11.29 24.84 35.73
C ARG A 470 -10.21 25.91 35.55
N CYS A 471 -9.49 25.94 34.43
CA CYS A 471 -8.44 26.92 34.18
C CYS A 471 -8.98 28.30 33.73
N GLU A 472 -10.14 28.36 33.06
CA GLU A 472 -10.74 29.63 32.63
C GLU A 472 -11.38 30.43 33.79
N PHE A 473 -11.64 29.81 34.94
CA PHE A 473 -12.17 30.49 36.15
C PHE A 473 -11.10 30.81 37.22
N ASP A 474 -9.84 30.44 36.99
CA ASP A 474 -8.77 30.61 37.98
C ASP A 474 -7.93 31.87 37.62
N GLU A 475 -7.98 32.91 38.46
CA GLU A 475 -7.17 34.13 38.30
C GLU A 475 -5.64 33.83 38.31
N ASN A 476 -5.25 32.59 38.65
CA ASN A 476 -3.87 32.10 38.72
C ASN A 476 -3.49 31.06 37.65
N ALA A 477 -4.26 30.90 36.57
CA ALA A 477 -4.00 29.88 35.55
C ALA A 477 -2.57 29.92 34.98
N ASN A 478 -2.03 31.11 34.71
CA ASN A 478 -0.67 31.25 34.18
C ASN A 478 0.40 30.77 35.17
N ALA A 479 0.22 31.06 36.47
CA ALA A 479 1.12 30.58 37.52
C ALA A 479 1.07 29.06 37.66
N PHE A 480 -0.13 28.47 37.58
CA PHE A 480 -0.32 27.01 37.58
C PHE A 480 0.40 26.33 36.41
N PHE A 481 0.30 26.86 35.19
CA PHE A 481 1.01 26.31 34.03
C PHE A 481 2.53 26.52 34.11
N ALA A 482 3.00 27.60 34.71
CA ALA A 482 4.42 27.81 34.99
C ALA A 482 4.96 26.79 36.01
N ASP A 483 4.20 26.49 37.08
CA ASP A 483 4.54 25.46 38.07
C ASP A 483 4.61 24.07 37.42
N ILE A 484 3.65 23.76 36.54
CA ILE A 484 3.66 22.52 35.74
C ILE A 484 4.93 22.43 34.89
N GLN A 485 5.34 23.51 34.22
CA GLN A 485 6.56 23.51 33.42
C GLN A 485 7.81 23.26 34.29
N ALA A 486 7.87 23.86 35.47
CA ALA A 486 8.97 23.61 36.41
C ALA A 486 9.07 22.13 36.80
N ASP A 487 7.94 21.47 37.02
CA ASP A 487 7.91 20.03 37.28
C ASP A 487 8.25 19.19 36.03
N ILE A 488 7.80 19.59 34.84
CA ILE A 488 8.19 18.94 33.57
C ILE A 488 9.70 19.03 33.36
N ALA A 489 10.36 20.12 33.77
CA ALA A 489 11.82 20.25 33.71
C ALA A 489 12.53 19.22 34.61
N LYS A 490 11.96 18.90 35.77
CA LYS A 490 12.46 17.82 36.65
C LYS A 490 12.30 16.45 35.98
N ILE A 491 11.14 16.18 35.34
CA ILE A 491 10.93 14.95 34.56
C ILE A 491 11.98 14.84 33.46
N LYS A 492 12.22 15.92 32.71
CA LYS A 492 13.23 15.94 31.63
C LYS A 492 14.62 15.56 32.14
N SER A 493 15.03 16.12 33.28
CA SER A 493 16.31 15.80 33.91
C SER A 493 16.38 14.33 34.36
N ALA A 494 15.31 13.84 35.00
CA ALA A 494 15.21 12.45 35.42
C ALA A 494 15.26 11.46 34.25
N ILE A 495 14.63 11.79 33.12
CA ILE A 495 14.70 10.98 31.90
C ILE A 495 16.15 10.84 31.44
N VAL A 496 16.91 11.95 31.39
CA VAL A 496 18.33 11.92 31.02
C VAL A 496 19.10 10.99 31.95
N ASP A 497 18.88 11.08 33.27
CA ASP A 497 19.57 10.24 34.24
C ASP A 497 19.23 8.73 34.11
N ILE A 498 17.97 8.39 33.82
CA ILE A 498 17.56 7.00 33.58
C ILE A 498 18.20 6.49 32.29
N THR A 499 18.12 7.27 31.22
CA THR A 499 18.66 6.91 29.92
C THR A 499 20.17 6.70 29.99
N VAL A 500 20.92 7.61 30.64
CA VAL A 500 22.38 7.48 30.81
C VAL A 500 22.74 6.24 31.64
N ARG A 501 22.03 5.99 32.75
CA ARG A 501 22.28 4.77 33.57
C ARG A 501 22.04 3.49 32.79
N LYS A 502 20.92 3.40 32.06
CA LYS A 502 20.64 2.24 31.19
C LYS A 502 21.69 2.07 30.11
N CYS A 503 22.13 3.16 29.48
CA CYS A 503 23.19 3.10 28.47
C CYS A 503 24.52 2.63 29.04
N ASN A 504 24.94 3.16 30.18
CA ASN A 504 26.20 2.80 30.83
C ASN A 504 26.20 1.33 31.28
N ASN A 505 25.09 0.83 31.82
CA ASN A 505 24.99 -0.56 32.24
C ASN A 505 25.20 -1.53 31.06
N VAL A 506 24.60 -1.26 29.90
CA VAL A 506 24.78 -2.08 28.69
C VAL A 506 26.25 -2.05 28.21
N ILE A 507 26.89 -0.88 28.25
CA ILE A 507 28.30 -0.73 27.86
C ILE A 507 29.23 -1.48 28.83
N LEU A 508 28.97 -1.41 30.14
CA LEU A 508 29.77 -2.09 31.16
C LEU A 508 29.65 -3.61 31.07
N THR A 509 28.43 -4.14 30.89
CA THR A 509 28.22 -5.58 30.69
C THR A 509 28.93 -6.13 29.46
N MET A 510 29.23 -5.29 28.46
CA MET A 510 30.03 -5.70 27.30
C MET A 510 31.52 -5.74 27.64
N HIS A 511 32.05 -4.76 28.37
CA HIS A 511 33.47 -4.73 28.75
C HIS A 511 33.91 -5.96 29.55
N ASP A 512 33.03 -6.47 30.42
CA ASP A 512 33.31 -7.68 31.21
C ASP A 512 33.27 -8.96 30.35
N ASN A 513 32.43 -9.02 29.31
CA ASN A 513 32.34 -10.16 28.39
C ASN A 513 33.48 -10.25 27.36
N TYR A 514 34.29 -9.19 27.22
CA TYR A 514 35.50 -9.17 26.36
C TYR A 514 36.82 -9.25 27.17
N ALA A 515 36.73 -9.33 28.51
CA ALA A 515 37.88 -9.45 29.41
C ALA A 515 38.16 -10.89 29.88
N ASP A 516 37.26 -11.83 29.55
CA ASP A 516 37.45 -13.29 29.59
C ASP A 516 37.71 -13.83 28.18
#